data_AF-A0A3L6EB65-F1
#
_entry.id   AF-A0A3L6EB65-F1
#
_cell.length_a   1.000
_cell.length_b   1.000
_cell.length_c   1.000
_cell.angle_alpha   90.00
_cell.angle_beta   90.00
_cell.angle_gamma   90.00
#
_symmetry.space_group_name_H-M   'P 1'
#
loop_
_entity.id
_entity.type
_entity.pdbx_description
1 polymer ?
#
loop_
_entity_poly.entity_id
_entity_poly.type
_entity_poly.pdbx_seq_one_letter_code
_entity_poly.pdbx_strand_id
1 'polypeptide(L)'
;MTMAGGGGLNRSSSRGQLPPQELLDDLCSRFLLNVPKEELESFERILFLLEQAHWFYEDNSVEHNPNLKSLSFKDFTSLMFKSCTSLRPYIAHLDDIYKDFNNYKFRVPVSGAIILDDTYERVIY
;
A
#
# COMPACT_ATOMS: atom_id res chain seq x y z
N MET A 1 -45.02 -1.94 -9.63
CA MET A 1 -44.32 -2.66 -8.55
C MET A 1 -42.91 -2.98 -9.03
N THR A 2 -41.90 -2.41 -8.35
CA THR A 2 -40.54 -2.93 -8.03
C THR A 2 -39.72 -3.70 -9.09
N MET A 3 -38.58 -3.18 -9.58
CA MET A 3 -37.18 -3.25 -9.04
C MET A 3 -36.57 -4.67 -9.17
N ALA A 4 -35.32 -4.97 -9.53
CA ALA A 4 -34.01 -4.29 -9.68
C ALA A 4 -33.17 -5.18 -10.65
N GLY A 5 -32.08 -4.79 -11.31
CA GLY A 5 -30.88 -4.07 -10.86
C GLY A 5 -29.69 -5.03 -10.86
N GLY A 6 -28.63 -4.70 -11.61
CA GLY A 6 -27.41 -5.50 -11.70
C GLY A 6 -26.36 -4.80 -12.57
N GLY A 7 -26.11 -3.52 -12.29
CA GLY A 7 -25.10 -2.71 -12.97
C GLY A 7 -23.70 -3.12 -12.53
N GLY A 8 -22.79 -3.26 -13.50
CA GLY A 8 -21.36 -3.44 -13.26
C GLY A 8 -20.81 -2.30 -12.40
N LEU A 9 -20.00 -2.68 -11.41
CA LEU A 9 -19.29 -1.77 -10.53
C LEU A 9 -18.19 -1.05 -11.31
N ASN A 10 -18.58 0.00 -12.02
CA ASN A 10 -17.67 1.03 -12.49
C ASN A 10 -17.25 1.82 -11.24
N ARG A 11 -16.09 1.50 -10.63
CA ARG A 11 -15.49 2.36 -9.59
C ARG A 11 -15.13 3.68 -10.26
N SER A 12 -16.08 4.61 -10.25
CA SER A 12 -15.87 6.00 -10.61
C SER A 12 -14.76 6.57 -9.74
N SER A 13 -13.72 7.12 -10.36
CA SER A 13 -12.70 7.94 -9.69
C SER A 13 -13.40 9.05 -8.89
N SER A 14 -13.62 8.80 -7.59
CA SER A 14 -14.08 9.80 -6.66
C SER A 14 -13.00 10.86 -6.56
N ARG A 15 -13.37 12.14 -6.67
CA ARG A 15 -12.49 13.28 -6.43
C ARG A 15 -12.21 13.37 -4.92
N GLY A 16 -11.49 12.41 -4.37
CA GLY A 16 -10.99 12.48 -3.01
C GLY A 16 -9.88 13.51 -2.92
N GLN A 17 -9.76 14.15 -1.75
CA GLN A 17 -8.64 15.00 -1.40
C GLN A 17 -7.40 14.15 -1.16
N LEU A 18 -6.23 14.68 -1.52
CA LEU A 18 -4.96 14.06 -1.15
C LEU A 18 -4.82 14.05 0.38
N PRO A 19 -4.12 13.05 0.95
CA PRO A 19 -3.87 13.00 2.38
C PRO A 19 -3.17 14.29 2.84
N PRO A 20 -3.61 14.89 3.97
CA PRO A 20 -2.96 16.07 4.52
C PRO A 20 -1.55 15.74 5.01
N GLN A 21 -0.68 16.76 5.09
CA GLN A 21 0.71 16.59 5.53
C GLN A 21 0.81 15.94 6.91
N GLU A 22 -0.08 16.31 7.84
CA GLU A 22 -0.11 15.73 9.20
C GLU A 22 -0.30 14.22 9.18
N LEU A 23 -1.14 13.70 8.28
CA LEU A 23 -1.36 12.26 8.12
C LEU A 23 -0.12 11.59 7.51
N LEU A 24 0.52 12.22 6.53
CA LEU A 24 1.75 11.69 5.92
C LEU A 24 2.91 11.68 6.92
N ASP A 25 3.01 12.68 7.79
CA ASP A 25 4.02 12.77 8.85
C ASP A 25 3.77 11.72 9.94
N ASP A 26 2.52 11.50 10.34
CA ASP A 26 2.11 10.41 11.24
C ASP A 26 2.49 9.05 10.66
N LEU A 27 2.14 8.77 9.39
CA LEU A 27 2.53 7.53 8.70
C LEU A 27 4.06 7.37 8.61
N CYS A 28 4.79 8.44 8.29
CA CYS A 28 6.26 8.41 8.28
C CYS A 28 6.82 8.05 9.66
N SER A 29 6.28 8.65 10.73
CA SER A 29 6.74 8.38 12.09
C SER A 29 6.47 6.94 12.54
N ARG A 30 5.31 6.40 12.18
CA ARG A 30 4.89 5.04 12.55
C ARG A 30 5.67 3.96 11.81
N PHE A 31 5.89 4.15 10.52
CA PHE A 31 6.40 3.07 9.65
C PHE A 31 7.85 3.25 9.20
N LEU A 32 8.44 4.45 9.29
CA LEU A 32 9.79 4.72 8.75
C LEU A 32 10.78 5.34 9.73
N LEU A 33 10.37 6.26 10.61
CA LEU A 33 11.35 7.00 11.44
C LEU A 33 11.81 6.22 12.67
N ASN A 34 10.98 5.31 13.18
CA ASN A 34 11.24 4.57 14.41
C ASN A 34 11.66 3.11 14.18
N VAL A 35 11.95 2.73 12.93
CA VAL A 35 12.41 1.37 12.63
C VAL A 35 13.92 1.23 12.87
N PRO A 36 14.42 0.01 13.15
CA PRO A 36 15.84 -0.26 13.28
C PRO A 36 16.61 0.18 12.02
N LYS A 37 17.87 0.60 12.19
CA LYS A 37 18.67 1.14 11.07
C LYS A 37 18.86 0.12 9.96
N GLU A 38 18.89 -1.15 10.32
CA GLU A 38 18.99 -2.27 9.39
C GLU A 38 17.85 -2.23 8.36
N GLU A 39 16.63 -1.86 8.78
CA GLU A 39 15.47 -1.74 7.88
C GLU A 39 15.59 -0.59 6.87
N LEU A 40 16.50 0.36 7.12
CA LEU A 40 16.76 1.50 6.25
C LEU A 40 18.00 1.32 5.36
N GLU A 41 18.65 0.14 5.40
CA GLU A 41 19.86 -0.16 4.63
C GLU A 41 19.59 -0.49 3.15
N SER A 42 18.35 -0.86 2.80
CA SER A 42 17.97 -1.26 1.44
C SER A 42 16.63 -0.65 1.05
N PHE A 43 16.52 -0.22 -0.20
CA PHE A 43 15.28 0.35 -0.72
C PHE A 43 14.16 -0.68 -0.74
N GLU A 44 14.48 -1.96 -0.93
CA GLU A 44 13.51 -3.05 -0.88
C GLU A 44 12.83 -3.12 0.49
N ARG A 45 13.62 -3.04 1.58
CA ARG A 45 13.07 -3.03 2.96
C ARG A 45 12.22 -1.79 3.21
N ILE A 46 12.71 -0.61 2.78
CA ILE A 46 11.96 0.64 2.88
C ILE A 46 10.62 0.55 2.12
N LEU A 47 10.61 -0.05 0.92
CA LEU A 47 9.39 -0.22 0.13
C LEU A 47 8.42 -1.23 0.75
N PHE A 48 8.88 -2.27 1.45
CA PHE A 48 7.99 -3.12 2.25
C PHE A 48 7.36 -2.38 3.43
N LEU A 49 8.09 -1.46 4.07
CA LEU A 49 7.52 -0.59 5.11
C LEU A 49 6.50 0.39 4.53
N LEU A 50 6.79 0.97 3.36
CA LEU A 50 5.84 1.83 2.66
C LEU A 50 4.62 1.07 2.17
N GLU A 51 4.75 -0.20 1.79
CA GLU A 51 3.61 -1.05 1.45
C GLU A 51 2.70 -1.26 2.66
N GLN A 52 3.26 -1.54 3.84
CA GLN A 52 2.48 -1.62 5.08
C GLN A 52 1.81 -0.28 5.42
N ALA A 53 2.51 0.85 5.25
CA ALA A 53 1.93 2.17 5.46
C ALA A 53 0.80 2.48 4.46
N HIS A 54 0.92 2.01 3.21
CA HIS A 54 -0.11 2.15 2.18
C HIS A 54 -1.37 1.35 2.53
N TRP A 55 -1.22 0.08 2.93
CA TRP A 55 -2.34 -0.71 3.43
C TRP A 55 -3.00 -0.08 4.65
N PHE A 56 -2.20 0.42 5.60
CA PHE A 56 -2.75 1.14 6.75
C PHE A 56 -3.53 2.40 6.33
N TYR A 57 -3.03 3.15 5.34
CA TYR A 57 -3.73 4.32 4.80
C TYR A 57 -5.06 3.93 4.15
N GLU A 58 -5.08 2.93 3.27
CA GLU A 58 -6.31 2.50 2.58
C GLU A 58 -7.34 1.93 3.58
N ASP A 59 -6.91 1.03 4.47
CA ASP A 59 -7.82 0.30 5.36
C ASP A 59 -8.22 1.12 6.59
N ASN A 60 -7.36 2.01 7.10
CA ASN A 60 -7.69 2.79 8.31
C ASN A 60 -8.05 4.23 8.00
N SER A 61 -7.36 4.91 7.08
CA SER A 61 -7.60 6.34 6.86
C SER A 61 -8.74 6.57 5.87
N VAL A 62 -8.70 5.91 4.72
CA VAL A 62 -9.72 6.08 3.66
C VAL A 62 -11.06 5.49 4.08
N GLU A 63 -11.08 4.33 4.77
CA GLU A 63 -12.31 3.74 5.28
C GLU A 63 -13.01 4.64 6.31
N HIS A 64 -12.27 5.30 7.21
CA HIS A 64 -12.83 6.18 8.24
C HIS A 64 -13.11 7.61 7.73
N ASN A 65 -12.49 8.04 6.63
CA ASN A 65 -12.71 9.35 6.02
C ASN A 65 -12.92 9.23 4.49
N PRO A 66 -14.18 9.09 4.03
CA PRO A 66 -14.49 8.89 2.61
C PRO A 66 -14.13 10.08 1.70
N ASN A 67 -13.72 11.22 2.28
CA ASN A 67 -13.23 12.36 1.50
C ASN A 67 -11.78 12.17 1.04
N LEU A 68 -11.03 11.23 1.63
CA LEU A 68 -9.67 10.93 1.23
C LEU A 68 -9.65 10.15 -0.08
N LYS A 69 -8.66 10.44 -0.91
CA LYS A 69 -8.45 9.75 -2.18
C LYS A 69 -7.79 8.39 -1.94
N SER A 70 -8.38 7.32 -2.46
CA SER A 70 -7.67 6.03 -2.60
C SER A 70 -6.52 6.18 -3.60
N LEU A 71 -5.33 5.73 -3.22
CA LEU A 71 -4.10 5.90 -3.96
C LEU A 71 -3.56 4.55 -4.42
N SER A 72 -2.95 4.51 -5.60
CA SER A 72 -2.12 3.37 -5.96
C SER A 72 -0.86 3.34 -5.09
N PHE A 73 -0.28 2.15 -4.88
CA PHE A 73 0.97 2.04 -4.12
C PHE A 73 2.08 2.93 -4.71
N LYS A 74 2.16 3.06 -6.04
CA LYS A 74 3.11 3.95 -6.72
C LYS A 74 2.88 5.43 -6.38
N ASP A 75 1.63 5.90 -6.44
CA ASP A 75 1.27 7.28 -6.14
C ASP A 75 1.52 7.61 -4.66
N PHE A 76 1.14 6.69 -3.77
CA PHE A 76 1.37 6.78 -2.33
C PHE A 76 2.87 6.87 -2.02
N THR A 77 3.68 5.98 -2.61
CA THR A 77 5.14 5.99 -2.47
C THR A 77 5.72 7.33 -2.92
N SER A 78 5.27 7.89 -4.04
CA SER A 78 5.73 9.21 -4.50
C SER A 78 5.40 10.33 -3.50
N LEU A 79 4.21 10.30 -2.88
CA LEU A 79 3.82 11.27 -1.85
C LEU A 79 4.67 11.13 -0.58
N MET A 80 4.94 9.90 -0.15
CA MET A 80 5.77 9.62 1.03
C MET A 80 7.23 10.08 0.82
N PHE A 81 7.80 9.85 -0.37
CA PHE A 81 9.13 10.33 -0.71
C PHE A 81 9.23 11.87 -0.71
N LYS A 82 8.17 12.56 -1.13
CA LYS A 82 8.09 14.04 -1.07
C LYS A 82 7.92 14.54 0.36
N SER A 83 7.18 13.82 1.19
CA SER A 83 6.86 14.21 2.56
C SER A 83 8.05 13.99 3.50
N CYS A 84 8.66 12.81 3.44
CA CYS A 84 9.76 12.41 4.33
C CYS A 84 11.09 13.00 3.89
N THR A 85 11.70 13.86 4.73
CA THR A 85 12.99 14.52 4.46
C THR A 85 14.12 13.54 4.13
N SER A 86 14.13 12.37 4.78
CA SER A 86 15.15 11.34 4.56
C SER A 86 15.05 10.66 3.18
N LEU A 87 13.86 10.64 2.59
CA LEU A 87 13.60 9.97 1.30
C LEU A 87 13.64 10.94 0.11
N ARG A 88 13.47 12.25 0.35
CA ARG A 88 13.48 13.30 -0.69
C ARG A 88 14.67 13.23 -1.66
N PRO A 89 15.92 12.96 -1.23
CA PRO A 89 17.06 12.90 -2.15
C PRO A 89 16.91 11.85 -3.25
N TYR A 90 16.11 10.80 -3.01
CA TYR A 90 15.97 9.65 -3.91
C TYR A 90 14.78 9.77 -4.87
N ILE A 91 14.00 10.85 -4.81
CA ILE A 91 12.84 11.09 -5.69
C ILE A 91 13.24 10.99 -7.18
N ALA A 92 14.41 11.49 -7.54
CA ALA A 92 14.90 11.46 -8.93
C ALA A 92 15.11 10.03 -9.47
N HIS A 93 15.29 9.06 -8.57
CA HIS A 93 15.52 7.65 -8.89
C HIS A 93 14.31 6.77 -8.55
N LEU A 94 13.17 7.36 -8.20
CA LEU A 94 12.00 6.64 -7.69
C LEU A 94 11.50 5.56 -8.67
N ASP A 95 11.49 5.85 -9.98
CA ASP A 95 11.03 4.88 -10.98
C ASP A 95 11.94 3.65 -11.07
N ASP A 96 13.26 3.83 -10.97
CA ASP A 96 14.24 2.75 -10.96
C ASP A 96 14.13 1.93 -9.67
N ILE A 97 14.07 2.61 -8.52
CA ILE A 97 13.86 1.99 -7.20
C ILE A 97 12.59 1.14 -7.19
N TYR A 98 11.48 1.68 -7.71
CA TYR A 98 10.19 0.97 -7.77
C TYR A 98 10.24 -0.23 -8.71
N LYS A 99 10.96 -0.12 -9.84
CA LYS A 99 11.16 -1.22 -10.78
C LYS A 99 11.97 -2.35 -10.14
N ASP A 100 13.07 -2.02 -9.46
CA ASP A 100 13.91 -2.99 -8.78
C ASP A 100 13.17 -3.69 -7.64
N PHE A 101 12.37 -2.94 -6.88
CA PHE A 101 11.49 -3.51 -5.86
C PHE A 101 10.51 -4.54 -6.42
N ASN A 102 9.83 -4.25 -7.53
CA ASN A 102 8.93 -5.23 -8.15
C ASN A 102 9.70 -6.48 -8.59
N ASN A 103 10.86 -6.30 -9.22
CA ASN A 103 11.71 -7.42 -9.64
C ASN A 103 12.22 -8.26 -8.46
N TYR A 104 12.47 -7.64 -7.31
CA TYR A 104 12.82 -8.33 -6.07
C TYR A 104 11.62 -9.10 -5.53
N LYS A 105 10.46 -8.43 -5.41
CA LYS A 105 9.22 -8.99 -4.87
C LYS A 105 8.78 -10.26 -5.60
N PHE A 106 8.91 -10.31 -6.92
CA PHE A 106 8.62 -11.51 -7.72
C PHE A 106 9.54 -12.71 -7.42
N ARG A 107 10.72 -12.49 -6.85
CA ARG A 107 11.66 -13.56 -6.49
C ARG A 107 11.50 -14.06 -5.06
N VAL A 108 10.76 -13.32 -4.22
CA VAL A 108 10.50 -13.74 -2.84
C VAL A 108 9.71 -15.04 -2.87
N PRO A 109 10.25 -16.16 -2.33
CA PRO A 109 9.53 -17.42 -2.31
C PRO A 109 8.23 -17.30 -1.51
N VAL A 110 7.13 -17.76 -2.10
CA VAL A 110 5.82 -17.78 -1.45
C VAL A 110 5.50 -19.20 -1.02
N SER A 111 5.05 -19.37 0.22
CA SER A 111 4.54 -20.63 0.75
C SER A 111 3.03 -20.50 0.94
N GLY A 112 2.28 -21.51 0.51
CA GLY A 112 0.84 -21.59 0.68
C GLY A 112 0.43 -22.95 1.25
N ALA A 113 -0.82 -23.03 1.70
CA ALA A 113 -1.41 -24.28 2.18
C ALA A 113 -2.76 -24.50 1.48
N ILE A 114 -3.07 -25.76 1.17
CA ILE A 114 -4.41 -26.18 0.75
C ILE A 114 -5.06 -26.83 1.97
N ILE A 115 -6.08 -26.17 2.50
CA ILE A 115 -6.83 -26.65 3.66
C ILE A 115 -8.09 -27.36 3.15
N LEU A 116 -8.19 -28.64 3.49
CA LEU A 116 -9.31 -29.51 3.14
C LEU A 116 -10.22 -29.70 4.35
N ASP A 117 -11.51 -29.91 4.10
CA ASP A 117 -12.42 -30.42 5.12
C ASP A 117 -12.15 -31.90 5.44
N ASP A 118 -12.75 -32.41 6.51
CA ASP A 118 -12.53 -33.79 6.98
C ASP A 118 -12.92 -34.86 5.96
N THR A 119 -13.81 -34.52 5.01
CA THR A 119 -14.22 -35.41 3.92
C THR A 119 -13.29 -35.33 2.72
N TYR A 120 -12.34 -34.39 2.69
CA TYR A 120 -11.45 -34.10 1.57
C TYR A 120 -12.18 -33.73 0.26
N GLU A 121 -13.42 -33.26 0.35
CA GLU A 121 -14.25 -32.92 -0.80
C GLU A 121 -14.34 -31.40 -1.04
N ARG A 122 -13.99 -30.61 -0.03
CA ARG A 122 -14.04 -29.14 -0.11
C ARG A 122 -12.72 -28.52 0.28
N VAL A 123 -12.40 -27.45 -0.43
CA VAL A 123 -11.24 -26.58 -0.18
C VAL A 123 -11.75 -25.25 0.35
N ILE A 124 -11.09 -24.71 1.36
CA ILE A 124 -11.29 -23.30 1.74
C ILE A 124 -10.49 -22.45 0.75
N TYR A 125 -11.20 -21.62 -0.02
CA TYR A 125 -10.65 -20.64 -0.95
C TYR A 125 -10.76 -19.23 -0.40
#